data_AF-A0AAP8MBD2-F1
#
_entry.id   AF-A0AAP8MBD2-F1
#
_cell.length_a   1.000
_cell.length_b   1.000
_cell.length_c   1.000
_cell.angle_alpha   90.00
_cell.angle_beta   90.00
_cell.angle_gamma   90.00
#
_symmetry.space_group_name_H-M   'P 1'
#
loop_
_entity.id
_entity.type
_entity.pdbx_description
1 polymer ?
#
loop_
_entity_poly.entity_id
_entity_poly.type
_entity_poly.pdbx_seq_one_letter_code
_entity_poly.pdbx_strand_id
1 'polypeptide(L)'
;MPFVAIVAFLANADRASPLDFQAEGKVWIMSWEGKNHGMPLLLIKEYGESGTTKKLESHDLLLKPDQISEGDDFYKEKGSKNCIINKVEVQCIK
;
A
#
# COMPACT_ATOMS: atom_id res chain seq x y z
N MET A 1 -12.98 40.76 24.37
CA MET A 1 -13.50 39.60 23.61
C MET A 1 -12.30 38.80 23.11
N PRO A 2 -11.94 37.64 23.70
CA PRO A 2 -10.92 36.79 23.10
C PRO A 2 -11.58 35.76 22.18
N PHE A 3 -11.13 35.76 20.94
CA PHE A 3 -11.40 34.73 19.95
C PHE A 3 -10.64 33.47 20.34
N VAL A 4 -11.35 32.42 20.75
CA VAL A 4 -10.78 31.07 20.83
C VAL A 4 -11.09 30.40 19.50
N ALA A 5 -10.18 30.51 18.55
CA ALA A 5 -10.24 29.75 17.31
C ALA A 5 -9.86 28.31 17.62
N ILE A 6 -10.87 27.45 17.74
CA ILE A 6 -10.72 26.00 17.84
C ILE A 6 -10.24 25.52 16.47
N VAL A 7 -8.93 25.30 16.32
CA VAL A 7 -8.41 24.58 15.16
C VAL A 7 -8.56 23.09 15.49
N ALA A 8 -9.72 22.54 15.15
CA ALA A 8 -9.91 21.10 15.12
C ALA A 8 -8.96 20.54 14.05
N PHE A 9 -7.82 20.01 14.45
CA PHE A 9 -7.02 19.13 13.61
C PHE A 9 -7.88 17.89 13.34
N LEU A 10 -8.57 17.89 12.20
CA LEU A 10 -9.11 16.67 11.61
C LEU A 10 -7.91 15.81 11.24
N ALA A 11 -7.55 14.91 12.14
CA ALA A 11 -6.75 13.75 11.81
C ALA A 11 -7.57 12.91 10.83
N ASN A 12 -7.51 13.25 9.54
CA ASN A 12 -7.88 12.35 8.47
C ASN A 12 -6.86 11.21 8.52
N ALA A 13 -7.13 10.23 9.37
CA ALA A 13 -6.65 8.88 9.16
C ALA A 13 -7.39 8.37 7.92
N ASP A 14 -6.99 8.88 6.76
CA ASP A 14 -7.50 8.45 5.46
C ASP A 14 -7.26 6.94 5.41
N ARG A 15 -8.35 6.19 5.51
CA ARG A 15 -8.38 4.80 5.07
C ARG A 15 -8.26 4.86 3.55
N ALA A 16 -7.05 5.13 3.06
CA ALA A 16 -6.76 5.18 1.65
C ALA A 16 -7.18 3.84 1.06
N SER A 17 -8.15 3.89 0.15
CA SER A 17 -8.66 2.71 -0.52
C SER A 17 -7.49 1.97 -1.19
N PRO A 18 -7.47 0.62 -1.21
CA PRO A 18 -6.47 -0.14 -1.96
C PRO A 18 -6.42 0.26 -3.44
N LEU A 19 -7.55 0.73 -3.98
CA LEU A 19 -7.65 1.28 -5.32
C LEU A 19 -6.84 2.58 -5.48
N ASP A 20 -6.89 3.45 -4.47
CA ASP A 20 -6.18 4.73 -4.46
C ASP A 20 -4.70 4.61 -4.08
N PHE A 21 -4.25 3.42 -3.67
CA PHE A 21 -2.85 3.16 -3.38
C PHE A 21 -1.99 3.26 -4.64
N GLN A 22 -0.86 3.94 -4.51
CA GLN A 22 0.16 4.05 -5.55
C GLN A 22 1.54 3.92 -4.94
N ALA A 23 2.37 3.07 -5.54
CA ALA A 23 3.77 2.91 -5.17
C ALA A 23 4.58 2.38 -6.36
N GLU A 24 5.83 2.80 -6.44
CA GLU A 24 6.84 2.29 -7.37
C GLU A 24 8.12 2.03 -6.58
N GLY A 25 8.54 0.76 -6.51
CA GLY A 25 9.60 0.39 -5.60
C GLY A 25 9.90 -1.10 -5.55
N LYS A 26 10.55 -1.51 -4.47
CA LYS A 26 10.77 -2.92 -4.13
C LYS A 26 9.87 -3.37 -3.00
N VAL A 27 9.41 -4.62 -3.08
CA VAL A 27 8.77 -5.28 -1.94
C VAL A 27 9.81 -5.42 -0.83
N TRP A 28 9.57 -4.77 0.31
CA TRP A 28 10.41 -4.93 1.50
C TRP A 28 9.90 -6.07 2.36
N ILE A 29 8.66 -5.96 2.84
CA ILE A 29 8.05 -6.93 3.75
C ILE A 29 6.73 -7.38 3.17
N MET A 30 6.47 -8.67 3.26
CA MET A 30 5.13 -9.20 3.08
C MET A 30 4.69 -10.02 4.29
N SER A 31 3.41 -9.93 4.61
CA SER A 31 2.78 -10.78 5.60
C SER A 31 1.38 -11.13 5.14
N TRP A 32 1.13 -12.42 4.94
CA TRP A 32 -0.19 -12.94 4.54
C TRP A 32 -1.10 -13.17 5.74
N GLU A 33 -0.52 -13.26 6.93
CA GLU A 33 -1.20 -13.43 8.22
C GLU A 33 -1.00 -12.18 9.07
N GLY A 34 -1.49 -11.04 8.57
CA GLY A 34 -1.43 -9.78 9.32
C GLY A 34 -2.07 -9.94 10.70
N LYS A 35 -1.44 -9.36 11.73
CA LYS A 35 -1.90 -9.40 13.13
C LYS A 35 -3.34 -8.93 13.32
N ASN A 36 -3.86 -8.14 12.37
CA ASN A 36 -5.27 -7.79 12.25
C ASN A 36 -5.99 -8.76 11.30
N HIS A 37 -6.70 -9.75 11.87
CA HIS A 37 -7.70 -10.54 11.14
C HIS A 37 -7.21 -11.28 9.88
N GLY A 38 -5.90 -11.56 9.75
CA GLY A 38 -5.36 -12.26 8.59
C GLY A 38 -5.38 -11.43 7.30
N MET A 39 -5.34 -10.10 7.42
CA MET A 39 -5.20 -9.22 6.25
C MET A 39 -3.79 -9.34 5.64
N PRO A 40 -3.69 -9.51 4.32
CA PRO A 40 -2.42 -9.34 3.61
C PRO A 40 -1.88 -7.92 3.80
N LEU A 41 -0.58 -7.87 4.11
CA LEU A 41 0.21 -6.67 4.30
C LEU A 41 1.40 -6.71 3.36
N LEU A 42 1.57 -5.64 2.57
CA LEU A 42 2.74 -5.40 1.75
C LEU A 42 3.36 -4.05 2.14
N LEU A 43 4.66 -4.05 2.40
CA LEU A 43 5.46 -2.84 2.54
C LEU A 43 6.34 -2.68 1.31
N ILE A 44 6.19 -1.55 0.62
CA ILE A 44 6.90 -1.22 -0.61
C ILE A 44 7.88 -0.11 -0.27
N LYS A 45 9.17 -0.35 -0.49
CA LYS A 45 10.21 0.66 -0.40
C LYS A 45 10.33 1.38 -1.73
N GLU A 46 9.93 2.65 -1.78
CA GLU A 46 9.96 3.41 -3.03
C GLU A 46 11.39 3.66 -3.51
N TYR A 47 11.57 3.76 -4.84
CA TYR A 47 12.87 4.00 -5.47
C TYR A 47 13.43 5.43 -5.29
N GLY A 48 12.71 6.31 -4.59
CA GLY A 48 13.15 7.68 -4.32
C GLY A 48 14.29 7.77 -3.30
N GLU A 49 15.05 8.88 -3.34
CA GLU A 49 16.17 9.16 -2.44
C GLU A 49 15.79 9.12 -0.95
N SER A 50 14.53 9.37 -0.63
CA SER A 50 14.01 9.36 0.74
C SER A 50 13.75 7.94 1.28
N GLY A 51 13.77 6.90 0.43
CA GLY A 51 13.54 5.51 0.84
C GLY A 51 12.21 5.29 1.57
N THR A 52 11.18 6.06 1.23
CA THR A 52 9.88 6.03 1.88
C THR A 52 9.25 4.66 1.73
N THR A 53 8.77 4.11 2.85
CA THR A 53 8.03 2.84 2.85
C THR A 53 6.55 3.14 2.79
N LYS A 54 5.88 2.67 1.73
CA LYS A 54 4.42 2.70 1.62
C LYS A 54 3.84 1.37 2.04
N LYS A 55 2.76 1.44 2.81
CA LYS A 55 2.05 0.27 3.36
C LYS A 55 0.74 0.07 2.62
N LEU A 56 0.54 -1.13 2.08
CA LEU A 56 -0.71 -1.61 1.53
C LEU A 56 -1.19 -2.78 2.40
N GLU A 57 -2.26 -2.58 3.16
CA GLU A 57 -2.89 -3.60 4.00
C GLU A 57 -4.38 -3.65 3.68
N SER A 58 -4.85 -4.76 3.09
CA SER A 58 -6.25 -4.89 2.70
C SER A 58 -6.68 -6.32 2.44
N HIS A 59 -7.95 -6.64 2.70
CA HIS A 59 -8.61 -7.88 2.27
C HIS A 59 -8.89 -7.94 0.76
N ASP A 60 -8.88 -6.80 0.06
CA ASP A 60 -9.11 -6.74 -1.39
C ASP A 60 -7.88 -7.12 -2.21
N LEU A 61 -6.73 -7.36 -1.55
CA LEU A 61 -5.53 -7.88 -2.17
C LEU A 61 -5.75 -9.31 -2.66
N LEU A 62 -5.63 -9.51 -3.97
CA LEU A 62 -5.76 -10.79 -4.65
C LEU A 62 -4.41 -11.48 -4.89
N LEU A 63 -3.30 -10.83 -4.55
CA LEU A 63 -1.97 -11.41 -4.67
C LEU A 63 -1.86 -12.66 -3.77
N LYS A 64 -1.09 -13.62 -4.22
CA LYS A 64 -0.78 -14.84 -3.48
C LYS A 64 0.72 -14.92 -3.15
N PRO A 65 1.13 -15.68 -2.13
CA PRO A 65 2.54 -15.83 -1.73
C PRO A 65 3.47 -16.34 -2.84
N ASP A 66 2.95 -17.06 -3.84
CA ASP A 66 3.70 -17.60 -4.96
C ASP A 66 3.90 -16.59 -6.11
N GLN A 67 3.16 -15.48 -6.12
CA GLN A 67 3.18 -14.49 -7.20
C GLN A 67 4.10 -13.30 -6.91
N ILE A 68 4.53 -13.13 -5.66
CA ILE A 68 5.34 -12.00 -5.22
C ILE A 68 6.26 -12.45 -4.10
N SER A 69 7.49 -11.94 -4.10
CA SER A 69 8.54 -12.21 -3.10
C SER A 69 9.19 -10.91 -2.62
N GLU A 70 9.85 -10.97 -1.46
CA GLU A 70 10.66 -9.85 -0.98
C GLU A 70 11.80 -9.57 -1.97
N GLY A 71 12.02 -8.29 -2.31
CA GLY A 71 12.99 -7.84 -3.31
C GLY A 71 12.44 -7.64 -4.72
N ASP A 72 11.23 -8.15 -5.01
CA ASP A 72 10.57 -7.99 -6.30
C ASP A 72 10.31 -6.52 -6.63
N ASP A 73 10.39 -6.20 -7.93
CA ASP A 73 9.97 -4.91 -8.44
C ASP A 73 8.45 -4.81 -8.38
N PHE A 74 7.94 -3.78 -7.72
CA PHE A 74 6.52 -3.55 -7.57
C PHE A 74 6.15 -2.16 -8.08
N TYR A 75 5.15 -2.12 -8.95
CA TYR A 75 4.53 -0.90 -9.40
C TYR A 75 3.01 -1.04 -9.36
N LYS A 76 2.33 -0.06 -8.77
CA LYS A 76 0.89 0.08 -8.84
C LYS A 76 0.53 1.55 -9.07
N GLU A 77 -0.31 1.78 -10.06
CA GLU A 77 -0.88 3.10 -10.33
C GLU A 77 -2.16 3.33 -9.51
N LYS A 78 -2.39 4.59 -9.14
CA LYS A 78 -3.62 5.03 -8.49
C LYS A 78 -4.82 4.78 -9.40
N GLY A 79 -5.92 4.23 -8.87
CA GLY A 79 -7.13 3.95 -9.63
C GLY A 79 -7.10 2.64 -10.43
N SER A 80 -5.93 2.00 -10.55
CA SER A 80 -5.80 0.70 -11.20
C SER A 80 -6.01 -0.45 -10.22
N LYS A 81 -6.65 -1.52 -10.69
CA LYS A 81 -6.75 -2.81 -9.99
C LYS A 81 -5.57 -3.73 -10.29
N ASN A 82 -4.75 -3.37 -11.26
CA ASN A 82 -3.60 -4.14 -11.69
C ASN A 82 -2.33 -3.62 -11.01
N CYS A 83 -1.43 -4.55 -10.73
CA CYS A 83 -0.07 -4.29 -10.28
C CYS A 83 0.88 -4.86 -11.32
N ILE A 84 2.04 -4.24 -11.46
CA ILE A 84 3.15 -4.74 -12.25
C ILE A 84 4.19 -5.26 -11.27
N ILE A 85 4.45 -6.56 -11.30
CA ILE A 85 5.41 -7.25 -10.44
C ILE A 85 6.48 -7.85 -11.35
N ASN A 86 7.75 -7.47 -11.17
CA ASN A 86 8.85 -7.90 -12.04
C ASN A 86 8.54 -7.73 -13.54
N LYS A 87 7.87 -6.62 -13.90
CA LYS A 87 7.41 -6.29 -15.26
C LYS A 87 6.26 -7.14 -15.81
N VAL A 88 5.66 -7.99 -14.99
CA VAL A 88 4.47 -8.78 -15.32
C VAL A 88 3.25 -8.10 -14.73
N GLU A 89 2.26 -7.80 -15.56
CA GLU A 89 0.99 -7.23 -15.11
C GLU A 89 0.08 -8.33 -14.56
N VAL A 90 -0.41 -8.14 -13.34
CA VAL A 90 -1.34 -9.03 -12.66
C VAL A 90 -2.46 -8.24 -11.99
N GLN A 91 -3.67 -8.79 -11.98
CA GLN A 91 -4.74 -8.22 -11.18
C GLN A 91 -4.46 -8.46 -9.70
N CYS A 92 -4.23 -7.39 -8.93
CA CYS A 92 -3.83 -7.46 -7.53
C CYS A 92 -4.91 -6.95 -6.57
N ILE A 93 -5.94 -6.25 -7.07
CA ILE A 93 -7.09 -5.77 -6.29
C ILE A 93 -8.40 -6.33 -6.87
N LYS A 94 -9.36 -6.65 -6.00
CA LYS A 94 -10.71 -7.12 -6.36
C LYS A 94 -11.55 -6.09 -7.13
#